data_AF-K1T7Q1-F1
#
_entry.id   AF-K1T7Q1-F1
#
_cell.length_a   1.000
_cell.length_b   1.000
_cell.length_c   1.000
_cell.angle_alpha   90.00
_cell.angle_beta   90.00
_cell.angle_gamma   90.00
#
_symmetry.space_group_name_H-M   'P 1'
#
loop_
_entity.id
_entity.type
_entity.pdbx_description
1 polymer ?
#
loop_
_entity_poly.entity_id
_entity_poly.type
_entity_poly.pdbx_seq_one_letter_code
_entity_poly.pdbx_strand_id
1 'polypeptide(L)'
;MRVISNFVSPTISVEEIQDLVEKELMKVRPEVAKKYIIYREWRNTERDRKTQMKHIMDGIVAIDKNDVNLSNANMSSHTPAGQMMTFASEVTKDYTYKYLLPKKYAEA
;
A
#
# COMPACT_ATOMS: atom_id res chain seq x y z
N MET A 1 -7.17 -26.52 18.62
CA MET A 1 -7.72 -25.36 17.89
C MET A 1 -7.87 -24.16 18.85
N ARG A 2 -6.79 -23.44 19.20
CA ARG A 2 -6.88 -22.34 20.20
C ARG A 2 -7.37 -21.00 19.63
N VAL A 3 -7.19 -20.78 18.33
CA VAL A 3 -7.63 -19.55 17.65
C VAL A 3 -9.13 -19.61 17.35
N ILE A 4 -9.59 -20.74 16.80
CA ILE A 4 -11.00 -20.95 16.40
C ILE A 4 -11.95 -20.89 17.60
N SER A 5 -11.50 -21.30 18.78
CA SER A 5 -12.30 -21.23 20.01
C SER A 5 -12.59 -19.80 20.49
N ASN A 6 -11.87 -18.79 19.98
CA ASN A 6 -12.06 -17.38 20.35
C ASN A 6 -12.94 -16.61 19.34
N PHE A 7 -13.58 -17.29 18.38
CA PHE A 7 -14.47 -16.62 17.43
C PHE A 7 -15.78 -16.25 18.11
N VAL A 8 -16.05 -14.95 18.22
CA VAL A 8 -17.22 -14.41 18.92
C VAL A 8 -18.43 -14.27 17.99
N SER A 9 -18.20 -14.18 16.68
CA SER A 9 -19.23 -13.97 15.65
C SER A 9 -19.09 -15.00 14.52
N PRO A 10 -20.21 -15.42 13.89
CA PRO A 10 -20.18 -16.25 12.67
C PRO A 10 -19.49 -15.53 11.50
N THR A 11 -19.46 -14.20 11.51
CA THR A 11 -18.71 -13.37 10.56
C THR A 11 -17.60 -12.63 11.29
N ILE A 12 -16.36 -12.90 10.88
CA ILE A 12 -15.15 -12.30 11.44
C ILE A 12 -14.27 -11.82 10.28
N SER A 13 -13.63 -10.67 10.44
CA SER A 13 -12.71 -10.14 9.44
C SER A 13 -11.38 -10.87 9.46
N VAL A 14 -10.65 -10.79 8.35
CA VAL A 14 -9.30 -11.38 8.25
C VAL A 14 -8.35 -10.74 9.26
N GLU A 15 -8.48 -9.43 9.52
CA GLU A 15 -7.61 -8.70 10.45
C GLU A 15 -7.87 -9.13 11.91
N GLU A 16 -9.13 -9.34 12.30
CA GLU A 16 -9.47 -9.88 13.63
C GLU A 16 -8.92 -11.31 13.83
N ILE A 17 -8.94 -12.14 12.78
CA ILE A 17 -8.30 -13.46 12.83
C ILE A 17 -6.79 -13.31 13.04
N GLN A 18 -6.15 -12.37 12.33
CA GLN A 18 -4.71 -12.12 12.46
C GLN A 18 -4.35 -11.66 13.88
N ASP A 19 -5.15 -10.79 14.49
CA ASP A 19 -4.95 -10.34 15.88
C ASP A 19 -5.05 -11.49 16.88
N LEU A 20 -6.02 -12.40 16.69
CA LEU A 20 -6.14 -13.61 17.50
C LEU A 20 -4.94 -14.55 17.34
N VAL A 21 -4.43 -14.68 16.11
CA VAL A 21 -3.22 -15.48 15.82
C VAL A 21 -1.99 -14.88 16.51
N GLU A 22 -1.81 -13.56 16.43
CA GLU A 22 -0.70 -12.86 17.11
C GLU A 22 -0.74 -13.05 18.62
N LYS A 23 -1.92 -12.86 19.22
CA LYS A 23 -2.12 -13.01 20.67
C LYS A 23 -1.84 -14.44 21.15
N GLU A 24 -2.24 -15.45 20.39
CA GLU A 24 -1.95 -16.85 20.73
C GLU A 24 -0.48 -17.21 20.48
N LEU A 25 0.13 -16.71 19.41
CA LEU A 25 1.55 -16.92 19.14
C LEU A 25 2.43 -16.27 20.20
N MET A 26 2.09 -15.07 20.69
CA MET A 26 2.85 -14.39 21.76
C MET A 26 2.91 -15.21 23.05
N LYS A 27 1.87 -15.98 23.37
CA LYS A 27 1.82 -16.81 24.59
C LYS A 27 2.68 -18.08 24.50
N VAL A 28 2.85 -18.62 23.29
CA VAL A 28 3.50 -19.92 23.08
C VAL A 28 4.92 -19.78 22.54
N ARG A 29 5.13 -18.87 21.56
CA ARG A 29 6.40 -18.62 20.87
C ARG A 29 6.55 -17.14 20.48
N PRO A 30 7.05 -16.29 21.39
CA PRO A 30 7.24 -14.86 21.15
C PRO A 30 8.12 -14.57 19.91
N GLU A 31 9.14 -15.39 19.65
CA GLU A 31 10.02 -15.20 18.49
C GLU A 31 9.30 -15.40 17.14
N VAL A 32 8.34 -16.34 17.09
CA VAL A 32 7.53 -16.58 15.90
C VAL A 32 6.47 -15.50 15.76
N ALA A 33 5.85 -15.08 16.86
CA ALA A 33 4.90 -13.96 16.88
C ALA A 33 5.52 -12.68 16.30
N LYS A 34 6.75 -12.34 16.71
CA LYS A 34 7.47 -11.17 16.19
C LYS A 34 7.69 -11.24 14.68
N LYS A 35 8.10 -12.41 14.16
CA LYS A 35 8.27 -12.60 12.71
C LYS A 35 6.95 -12.49 11.95
N TYR A 36 5.86 -13.01 12.53
CA TYR A 36 4.52 -12.92 11.95
C TYR A 36 4.05 -11.46 11.84
N ILE A 37 4.17 -10.68 12.92
CA ILE A 37 3.80 -9.25 12.96
C ILE A 37 4.58 -8.45 11.90
N ILE A 38 5.91 -8.62 11.83
CA ILE A 38 6.74 -7.91 10.85
C ILE A 38 6.34 -8.27 9.42
N TYR A 39 6.05 -9.54 9.15
CA TYR A 39 5.65 -9.98 7.83
C TYR A 39 4.25 -9.47 7.44
N ARG A 40 3.30 -9.44 8.40
CA ARG A 40 1.97 -8.83 8.21
C ARG A 40 2.10 -7.36 7.83
N GLU A 41 2.87 -6.60 8.59
CA GLU A 41 3.10 -5.17 8.34
C GLU A 41 3.69 -4.95 6.94
N TRP A 42 4.74 -5.69 6.59
CA TRP A 42 5.34 -5.62 5.26
C TRP A 42 4.32 -5.88 4.13
N ARG A 43 3.41 -6.85 4.32
CA ARG A 43 2.34 -7.15 3.35
C ARG A 43 1.27 -6.06 3.31
N ASN A 44 0.95 -5.42 4.42
CA ASN A 44 0.03 -4.28 4.47
C ASN A 44 0.61 -3.10 3.70
N THR A 45 1.86 -2.72 3.98
CA THR A 45 2.57 -1.69 3.23
C THR A 45 2.57 -1.97 1.73
N GLU A 46 2.82 -3.22 1.32
CA GLU A 46 2.85 -3.60 -0.09
C GLU A 46 1.45 -3.55 -0.75
N ARG A 47 0.37 -3.85 -0.01
CA ARG A 47 -1.02 -3.73 -0.49
C ARG A 47 -1.43 -2.27 -0.64
N ASP A 48 -1.15 -1.44 0.37
CA ASP A 48 -1.50 -0.01 0.36
C ASP A 48 -0.79 0.69 -0.78
N ARG A 49 0.49 0.42 -0.95
CA ARG A 49 1.31 0.88 -2.07
C ARG A 49 0.72 0.53 -3.44
N LYS A 50 0.26 -0.72 -3.64
CA LYS A 50 -0.38 -1.14 -4.90
C LYS A 50 -1.72 -0.43 -5.12
N THR A 51 -2.44 -0.17 -4.04
CA THR A 51 -3.77 0.46 -4.07
C THR A 51 -3.64 1.97 -4.33
N GLN A 52 -2.67 2.63 -3.71
CA GLN A 52 -2.38 4.04 -3.89
C GLN A 52 -1.97 4.36 -5.33
N MET A 53 -1.03 3.59 -5.91
CA MET A 53 -0.63 3.77 -7.30
C MET A 53 -1.82 3.58 -8.25
N LYS A 54 -2.65 2.57 -7.99
CA LYS A 54 -3.88 2.35 -8.76
C LYS A 54 -4.81 3.56 -8.69
N HIS A 55 -5.04 4.13 -7.49
CA HIS A 55 -5.89 5.31 -7.35
C HIS A 55 -5.34 6.55 -8.04
N ILE A 56 -4.02 6.78 -7.97
CA ILE A 56 -3.35 7.87 -8.70
C ILE A 56 -3.56 7.67 -10.20
N MET A 57 -3.38 6.44 -10.69
CA MET A 57 -3.58 6.11 -12.09
C MET A 57 -5.02 6.32 -12.55
N ASP A 58 -6.00 5.83 -11.78
CA ASP A 58 -7.42 6.02 -12.05
C ASP A 58 -7.79 7.51 -12.09
N GLY A 59 -7.21 8.34 -11.22
CA GLY A 59 -7.39 9.80 -11.21
C GLY A 59 -6.82 10.51 -12.44
N ILE A 60 -5.72 10.01 -13.03
CA ILE A 60 -5.16 10.53 -14.29
C ILE A 60 -6.09 10.19 -15.46
N VAL A 61 -6.61 8.95 -15.53
CA VAL A 61 -7.55 8.53 -16.60
C VAL A 61 -8.87 9.28 -16.49
N ALA A 62 -9.42 9.39 -15.28
CA ALA A 62 -10.70 10.04 -15.03
C ALA A 62 -10.67 11.56 -15.28
N ILE A 63 -9.48 12.13 -15.54
CA ILE A 63 -9.26 13.58 -15.66
C ILE A 63 -9.86 14.30 -14.45
N ASP A 64 -9.68 13.70 -13.27
CA ASP A 64 -10.16 14.33 -12.05
C ASP A 64 -9.34 15.60 -11.81
N LYS A 65 -9.94 16.64 -11.24
CA LYS A 65 -9.24 17.89 -10.92
C LYS A 65 -8.29 17.64 -9.75
N ASN A 66 -7.12 17.09 -10.02
CA ASN A 66 -6.05 16.84 -9.06
C ASN A 66 -4.80 17.64 -9.42
N ASP A 67 -4.03 18.04 -8.41
CA ASP A 67 -2.77 18.80 -8.56
C ASP A 67 -1.77 18.10 -9.50
N VAL A 68 -1.80 16.77 -9.56
CA VAL A 68 -0.94 15.95 -10.44
C VAL A 68 -1.16 16.30 -11.92
N ASN A 69 -2.42 16.51 -12.33
CA ASN A 69 -2.82 16.88 -13.69
C ASN A 69 -2.52 18.36 -14.03
N LEU A 70 -2.18 19.18 -13.03
CA LEU A 70 -1.88 20.61 -13.16
C LEU A 70 -0.41 20.96 -12.88
N SER A 71 0.42 19.97 -12.50
CA SER A 71 1.83 20.19 -12.13
C SER A 71 2.70 20.72 -13.28
N ASN A 72 2.24 20.56 -14.53
CA ASN A 72 2.96 21.00 -15.71
C ASN A 72 2.07 21.89 -16.59
N ALA A 73 2.16 23.22 -16.38
CA ALA A 73 1.36 24.24 -17.08
C ALA A 73 1.51 24.22 -18.61
N ASN A 74 2.51 23.52 -19.15
CA ASN A 74 2.80 23.42 -20.58
C ASN A 74 2.24 22.16 -21.24
N MET A 75 1.65 21.21 -20.48
CA MET A 75 1.14 19.94 -21.01
C MET A 75 -0.37 19.83 -20.75
N SER A 76 -1.16 19.62 -21.80
CA SER A 76 -2.60 19.37 -21.62
C SER A 76 -2.83 17.95 -21.09
N SER A 77 -3.23 17.84 -19.83
CA SER A 77 -3.64 16.58 -19.17
C SER A 77 -4.90 15.94 -19.77
N HIS A 78 -5.57 16.64 -20.69
CA HIS A 78 -6.71 16.12 -21.46
C HIS A 78 -6.28 15.36 -22.73
N THR A 79 -5.01 15.43 -23.12
CA THR A 79 -4.52 14.71 -24.30
C THR A 79 -4.00 13.33 -23.89
N PRO A 80 -4.23 12.27 -24.71
CA PRO A 80 -3.69 10.94 -24.43
C PRO A 80 -2.15 10.94 -24.24
N ALA A 81 -1.44 11.81 -24.96
CA ALA A 81 0.00 12.01 -24.82
C ALA A 81 0.36 12.63 -23.45
N GLY A 82 -0.37 13.66 -23.02
CA GLY A 82 -0.20 14.27 -21.71
C GLY A 82 -0.47 13.30 -20.56
N GLN A 83 -1.56 12.52 -20.65
CA GLN A 83 -1.88 11.47 -19.67
C GLN A 83 -0.76 10.42 -19.58
N MET A 84 -0.24 9.96 -20.72
CA MET A 84 0.90 9.03 -20.74
C MET A 84 2.14 9.58 -20.05
N MET A 85 2.44 10.88 -20.19
CA MET A 85 3.58 11.48 -19.50
C MET A 85 3.35 11.56 -17.99
N THR A 86 2.14 11.89 -17.54
CA THR A 86 1.79 11.89 -16.12
C THR A 86 1.90 10.48 -15.52
N PHE A 87 1.45 9.45 -16.25
CA PHE A 87 1.66 8.06 -15.85
C PHE A 87 3.14 7.70 -15.70
N ALA A 88 3.94 8.03 -16.71
CA ALA A 88 5.37 7.76 -16.69
C ALA A 88 6.06 8.45 -15.50
N SER A 89 5.67 9.69 -15.20
CA SER A 89 6.18 10.46 -14.07
C SER A 89 5.85 9.79 -12.72
N GLU A 90 4.59 9.46 -12.46
CA GLU A 90 4.17 8.85 -11.20
C GLU A 90 4.78 7.45 -11.00
N VAL A 91 4.83 6.64 -12.05
CA VAL A 91 5.47 5.32 -12.02
C VAL A 91 6.97 5.44 -11.75
N THR A 92 7.65 6.39 -12.38
CA THR A 92 9.10 6.61 -12.20
C THR A 92 9.41 7.12 -10.80
N LYS A 93 8.61 8.06 -10.29
CA LYS A 93 8.75 8.61 -8.93
C LYS A 93 8.64 7.48 -7.90
N ASP A 94 7.59 6.70 -8.01
CA ASP A 94 7.32 5.54 -7.17
C ASP A 94 8.50 4.55 -7.19
N TYR A 95 8.90 4.08 -8.38
CA TYR A 95 10.04 3.17 -8.54
C TYR A 95 11.34 3.73 -7.93
N THR A 96 11.59 5.03 -8.11
CA THR A 96 12.79 5.69 -7.59
C THR A 96 12.82 5.66 -6.06
N TYR A 97 11.74 6.06 -5.38
CA TYR A 97 11.68 6.04 -3.92
C TYR A 97 11.88 4.64 -3.32
N LYS A 98 11.51 3.61 -4.08
CA LYS A 98 11.48 2.23 -3.59
C LYS A 98 12.77 1.46 -3.79
N TYR A 99 13.46 1.72 -4.90
CA TYR A 99 14.57 0.87 -5.35
C TYR A 99 15.85 1.65 -5.64
N LEU A 100 15.77 2.95 -5.93
CA LEU A 100 16.92 3.76 -6.32
C LEU A 100 17.37 4.70 -5.21
N LEU A 101 16.44 5.23 -4.41
CA LEU A 101 16.76 6.15 -3.34
C LEU A 101 17.25 5.41 -2.08
N PRO A 102 18.39 5.82 -1.49
CA PRO A 102 18.81 5.33 -0.19
C PRO A 102 17.75 5.63 0.88
N LYS A 103 17.47 4.68 1.78
CA LYS A 103 16.42 4.81 2.82
C LYS A 103 16.39 6.15 3.55
N LYS A 104 17.57 6.72 3.86
CA LYS A 104 17.72 8.02 4.53
C LYS A 104 17.05 9.21 3.82
N TYR A 105 16.74 9.07 2.54
CA TYR A 105 16.11 10.12 1.72
C TYR A 105 14.70 9.72 1.24
N ALA A 106 14.29 8.47 1.42
CA ALA A 106 13.03 7.96 0.90
C ALA A 106 11.84 8.23 1.84
N GLU A 107 12.11 8.52 3.11
CA GLU A 107 11.13 8.73 4.18
C GLU A 107 10.90 10.23 4.50
N ALA A 108 11.25 11.13 3.58
CA ALA A 108 11.10 12.58 3.75
C ALA A 108 9.68 13.09 3.47
#